data_AF-A0A6C1STI0-F1
#
_entry.id   AF-A0A6C1STI0-F1
#
_cell.length_a   1.000
_cell.length_b   1.000
_cell.length_c   1.000
_cell.angle_alpha   90.00
_cell.angle_beta   90.00
_cell.angle_gamma   90.00
#
_symmetry.space_group_name_H-M   'P 1'
#
loop_
_entity.id
_entity.type
_entity.pdbx_description
1 polymer ?
#
loop_
_entity_poly.entity_id
_entity_poly.type
_entity_poly.pdbx_seq_one_letter_code
_entity_poly.pdbx_strand_id
1 'polypeptide(L)'
;MARVAKILLIAGSVTFVGAVAWWYAFYQQFLGENVKLASDCFYFERDFCVLADAAELVSRIPAYSPAAFWSAVALLGAGILALAAAPGRRP
;
A
#
# COMPACT_ATOMS: atom_id res chain seq x y z
N MET A 1 26.05 -5.00 -2.04
CA MET A 1 24.74 -5.61 -1.69
C MET A 1 24.05 -4.88 -0.54
N ALA A 2 24.68 -4.65 0.62
CA ALA A 2 24.04 -3.98 1.77
C ALA A 2 23.43 -2.59 1.48
N ARG A 3 24.08 -1.76 0.64
CA ARG A 3 23.57 -0.43 0.27
C ARG A 3 22.29 -0.48 -0.58
N VAL A 4 22.21 -1.44 -1.51
CA VAL A 4 21.05 -1.67 -2.38
C VAL A 4 19.87 -2.19 -1.56
N ALA A 5 20.10 -3.15 -0.65
CA ALA A 5 19.07 -3.64 0.26
C ALA A 5 18.51 -2.53 1.17
N LYS A 6 19.37 -1.64 1.69
CA LYS A 6 18.93 -0.46 2.47
C LYS A 6 18.07 0.48 1.64
N ILE A 7 18.45 0.77 0.40
CA ILE A 7 17.67 1.63 -0.50
C ILE A 7 16.31 1.00 -0.80
N LEU A 8 16.27 -0.29 -1.11
CA LEU A 8 15.03 -1.03 -1.35
C LEU A 8 14.12 -1.04 -0.12
N LEU A 9 14.67 -1.21 1.08
CA LEU A 9 13.89 -1.15 2.33
C LEU A 9 13.32 0.23 2.58
N ILE A 10 14.11 1.29 2.37
CA ILE A 10 13.64 2.67 2.56
C ILE A 10 12.57 2.99 1.51
N ALA A 11 12.83 2.69 0.24
CA ALA A 11 11.87 2.92 -0.84
C ALA A 11 10.58 2.12 -0.62
N GLY A 12 10.67 0.84 -0.26
CA GLY A 12 9.54 -0.01 0.09
C GLY A 12 8.75 0.53 1.29
N SER A 13 9.44 1.01 2.34
CA SER A 13 8.79 1.57 3.53
C SER A 13 8.05 2.86 3.21
N VAL A 14 8.69 3.77 2.46
CA VAL A 14 8.09 5.05 2.07
C VAL A 14 6.88 4.83 1.16
N THR A 15 7.00 3.94 0.17
CA THR A 15 5.88 3.62 -0.73
C THR A 15 4.73 2.91 0.00
N PHE A 16 5.02 2.03 0.95
CA PHE A 16 4.01 1.38 1.77
C PHE A 16 3.25 2.39 2.66
N VAL A 17 3.96 3.27 3.37
CA VAL A 17 3.34 4.32 4.19
C VAL A 17 2.52 5.27 3.31
N GLY A 18 3.03 5.66 2.14
CA GLY A 18 2.30 6.47 1.17
C GLY A 18 1.02 5.81 0.69
N ALA A 19 1.06 4.50 0.41
CA ALA A 19 -0.13 3.74 -0.02
C ALA A 19 -1.17 3.64 1.11
N VAL A 20 -0.76 3.44 2.37
CA VAL A 20 -1.65 3.44 3.54
C VAL A 20 -2.27 4.83 3.76
N ALA A 21 -1.48 5.89 3.66
CA ALA A 21 -1.95 7.25 3.82
C ALA A 21 -2.95 7.64 2.71
N TRP A 22 -2.67 7.26 1.46
CA TRP A 22 -3.58 7.48 0.34
C TRP A 22 -4.90 6.72 0.51
N TRP A 23 -4.83 5.45 0.90
CA TRP A 23 -6.01 4.64 1.25
C TRP A 23 -6.86 5.33 2.31
N TYR A 24 -6.23 5.74 3.43
CA TYR A 24 -6.93 6.38 4.54
C TYR A 24 -7.58 7.70 4.11
N ALA A 25 -6.84 8.57 3.41
CA ALA A 25 -7.34 9.86 2.96
C ALA A 25 -8.50 9.73 1.97
N PHE A 26 -8.47 8.73 1.09
CA PHE A 26 -9.54 8.45 0.14
C PHE A 26 -10.79 7.93 0.86
N TYR A 27 -10.67 6.88 1.68
CA TYR A 27 -11.85 6.26 2.31
C TYR A 27 -12.43 7.08 3.47
N GLN A 28 -11.65 7.91 4.17
CA GLN A 28 -12.18 8.84 5.18
C GLN A 28 -13.24 9.79 4.61
N GLN A 29 -13.10 10.18 3.33
CA GLN A 29 -14.07 11.07 2.68
C GLN A 29 -15.41 10.40 2.42
N PHE A 30 -15.45 9.07 2.31
CA PHE A 30 -16.62 8.32 1.86
C PHE A 30 -17.24 7.43 2.95
N LEU A 31 -16.43 6.83 3.81
CA LEU A 31 -16.84 5.83 4.81
C LEU A 31 -16.71 6.34 6.26
N GLY A 32 -16.10 7.51 6.47
CA GLY A 32 -15.81 8.06 7.79
C GLY A 32 -14.90 7.14 8.62
N GLU A 33 -15.24 6.91 9.89
CA GLU A 33 -14.47 6.04 10.80
C GLU A 33 -14.69 4.54 10.59
N ASN A 34 -15.44 4.11 9.57
CA ASN A 34 -15.69 2.69 9.30
C ASN A 34 -14.51 2.01 8.58
N VAL A 35 -13.36 1.99 9.25
CA VAL A 35 -12.09 1.42 8.78
C VAL A 35 -12.24 -0.04 8.37
N LYS A 36 -13.10 -0.81 9.07
CA LYS A 36 -13.35 -2.22 8.78
C LYS A 36 -13.93 -2.45 7.38
N LEU A 37 -14.85 -1.58 6.95
CA LEU A 37 -15.49 -1.68 5.64
C LEU A 37 -14.53 -1.24 4.51
N ALA A 38 -13.72 -0.21 4.78
CA ALA A 38 -12.64 0.20 3.88
C ALA A 38 -11.57 -0.89 3.72
N SER A 39 -11.37 -1.70 4.76
CA SER A 39 -10.39 -2.79 4.76
C SER A 39 -10.84 -3.96 3.89
N ASP A 40 -12.16 -4.24 3.83
CA ASP A 40 -12.70 -5.29 2.98
C ASP A 40 -12.41 -5.03 1.49
N CYS A 41 -12.34 -3.77 1.06
CA CYS A 41 -11.96 -3.39 -0.31
C CYS A 41 -10.49 -3.68 -0.67
N PHE A 42 -9.62 -4.03 0.29
CA PHE A 42 -8.28 -4.56 -0.05
C PHE A 42 -8.32 -6.01 -0.53
N TYR A 43 -9.30 -6.77 -0.07
CA TYR A 43 -9.33 -8.23 -0.19
C TYR A 43 -10.43 -8.74 -1.11
N PHE A 44 -11.55 -8.01 -1.20
CA PHE A 44 -12.72 -8.42 -1.96
C PHE A 44 -13.27 -7.25 -2.78
N GLU A 45 -13.41 -7.43 -4.09
CA GLU A 45 -14.23 -6.57 -4.94
C GLU A 45 -15.70 -6.81 -4.58
N ARG A 46 -16.27 -5.90 -3.81
CA ARG A 46 -17.70 -5.85 -3.47
C ARG A 46 -18.31 -4.58 -4.04
N ASP A 47 -19.64 -4.54 -4.15
CA ASP A 47 -20.40 -3.43 -4.76
C ASP A 47 -20.05 -2.04 -4.19
N PHE A 48 -19.63 -1.97 -2.92
CA PHE A 48 -19.20 -0.74 -2.25
C PHE A 48 -17.86 -0.20 -2.76
N CYS A 49 -16.98 -1.06 -3.28
CA CYS A 49 -15.71 -0.64 -3.89
C CYS A 49 -15.93 -0.12 -5.32
N VAL A 50 -16.99 -0.56 -6.02
CA VAL A 50 -17.42 0.04 -7.30
C VAL A 50 -17.99 1.45 -7.07
N LEU A 51 -18.60 1.68 -5.90
CA LEU A 51 -19.03 3.02 -5.49
C LEU A 51 -17.86 3.99 -5.34
N ALA A 52 -16.68 3.51 -4.93
CA ALA A 52 -15.46 4.32 -4.85
C ALA A 52 -14.98 4.78 -6.23
N ASP A 53 -15.13 3.97 -7.29
CA ASP A 53 -14.85 4.37 -8.68
C ASP A 53 -15.77 5.51 -9.13
N ALA A 54 -17.07 5.43 -8.82
CA ALA A 54 -17.99 6.54 -9.07
C ALA A 54 -17.66 7.77 -8.20
N ALA A 55 -17.02 7.57 -7.05
CA ALA A 55 -16.63 8.62 -6.13
C ALA A 55 -15.40 9.40 -6.62
N GLU A 56 -14.58 8.83 -7.51
CA GLU A 56 -13.49 9.56 -8.19
C GLU A 56 -14.02 10.80 -8.93
N LEU A 57 -15.23 10.73 -9.51
CA LEU A 57 -15.85 11.86 -10.22
C LEU A 57 -16.14 13.08 -9.32
N VAL A 58 -16.27 12.87 -8.01
CA VAL A 58 -16.60 13.92 -7.02
C VAL A 58 -15.46 14.24 -6.07
N SER A 59 -14.37 13.47 -6.13
CA SER A 59 -13.18 13.60 -5.28
C SER A 59 -12.04 14.33 -5.99
N ARG A 60 -11.22 15.08 -5.22
CA ARG A 60 -9.94 15.64 -5.74
C ARG A 60 -8.77 14.65 -5.62
N ILE A 61 -9.00 13.51 -4.96
CA ILE A 61 -8.03 12.44 -4.76
C ILE A 61 -8.29 11.37 -5.82
N PRO A 62 -7.26 10.90 -6.54
CA PRO A 62 -7.42 9.85 -7.55
C PRO A 62 -7.99 8.57 -6.94
N ALA A 63 -8.73 7.80 -7.74
CA ALA A 63 -9.32 6.54 -7.31
C ALA A 63 -8.27 5.63 -6.66
N TYR A 64 -8.60 5.14 -5.47
CA TYR A 64 -7.74 4.20 -4.77
C TYR A 64 -7.71 2.86 -5.52
N SER A 65 -6.51 2.37 -5.89
CA SER A 65 -6.35 1.03 -6.48
C SER A 65 -5.73 0.05 -5.47
N PRO A 66 -6.35 -1.12 -5.21
CA PRO A 66 -5.77 -2.16 -4.36
C PRO A 66 -4.41 -2.67 -4.89
N ALA A 67 -4.25 -2.69 -6.22
CA ALA A 67 -3.02 -3.12 -6.88
C ALA A 67 -1.80 -2.28 -6.48
N ALA A 68 -1.96 -0.95 -6.34
CA ALA A 68 -0.87 -0.07 -5.91
C ALA A 68 -0.39 -0.41 -4.50
N PHE A 69 -1.30 -0.72 -3.57
CA PHE A 69 -0.93 -1.13 -2.22
C PHE A 69 -0.20 -2.48 -2.20
N TRP A 70 -0.73 -3.49 -2.91
CA TRP A 70 -0.10 -4.81 -2.97
C TRP A 70 1.28 -4.78 -3.66
N SER A 71 1.47 -3.93 -4.66
CA SER A 71 2.80 -3.72 -5.26
C SER A 71 3.79 -3.09 -4.27
N ALA A 72 3.37 -2.15 -3.43
CA ALA A 72 4.20 -1.60 -2.36
C ALA A 72 4.55 -2.67 -1.30
N VAL A 73 3.60 -3.52 -0.92
CA VAL A 73 3.83 -4.67 -0.02
C VAL A 73 4.84 -5.64 -0.64
N ALA A 74 4.68 -5.99 -1.92
CA ALA A 74 5.60 -6.89 -2.62
C ALA A 74 7.02 -6.30 -2.69
N LEU A 75 7.14 -5.00 -2.96
CA LEU A 75 8.42 -4.31 -3.02
C LEU A 75 9.12 -4.29 -1.65
N LEU A 76 8.37 -3.99 -0.59
CA LEU A 76 8.87 -4.04 0.79
C LEU A 76 9.31 -5.46 1.16
N GLY A 77 8.49 -6.47 0.86
CA GLY A 77 8.80 -7.88 1.08
C GLY A 77 10.05 -8.33 0.35
N ALA A 78 10.22 -7.93 -0.92
CA ALA A 78 11.42 -8.20 -1.70
C ALA A 78 12.67 -7.54 -1.07
N GLY A 79 12.54 -6.31 -0.56
CA GLY A 79 13.62 -5.62 0.18
C GLY A 79 14.02 -6.35 1.46
N ILE A 80 13.05 -6.84 2.23
CA ILE A 80 13.28 -7.64 3.46
C ILE A 80 13.99 -8.95 3.11
N LEU A 81 13.49 -9.69 2.12
CA LEU A 81 14.08 -10.96 1.68
C LEU A 81 15.50 -10.77 1.14
N ALA A 82 15.74 -9.72 0.35
CA ALA A 82 17.07 -9.38 -0.15
C ALA A 82 18.05 -9.01 0.98
N LEU A 83 17.57 -8.37 2.05
CA LEU A 83 18.39 -8.10 3.24
C LEU A 83 18.68 -9.39 4.02
N ALA A 84 17.68 -10.25 4.22
CA ALA A 84 17.83 -11.51 4.94
C ALA A 84 18.72 -12.53 4.20
N ALA A 85 18.65 -12.55 2.87
CA ALA A 85 19.47 -13.40 2.02
C ALA A 85 20.87 -12.82 1.72
N ALA A 86 21.13 -11.56 2.09
CA ALA A 86 22.45 -10.98 1.93
C ALA A 86 23.43 -11.79 2.81
N PRO A 87 24.48 -12.40 2.23
CA PRO A 87 25.40 -13.22 2.99
C PRO A 87 26.04 -12.36 4.06
N GLY A 88 25.68 -12.62 5.31
CA GLY A 88 26.34 -12.05 6.46
C GLY A 88 27.82 -12.39 6.34
N ARG A 89 28.68 -11.37 6.28
CA ARG A 89 30.07 -11.53 6.75
C ARG A 89 29.94 -12.00 8.21
N ARG A 90 29.97 -13.31 8.42
CA ARG A 90 30.26 -13.90 9.72
C ARG A 90 31.66 -13.39 10.09
N PRO A 91 31.85 -12.78 11.28
CA PRO A 91 33.19 -12.50 11.79
C PRO A 91 34.00 -13.80 11.93
#